data_AF-A0A7Z7IDB9-F1
#
_entry.id   AF-A0A7Z7IDB9-F1
#
_cell.length_a   1.000
_cell.length_b   1.000
_cell.length_c   1.000
_cell.angle_alpha   90.00
_cell.angle_beta   90.00
_cell.angle_gamma   90.00
#
_symmetry.space_group_name_H-M   'P 1'
#
loop_
_entity.id
_entity.type
_entity.pdbx_description
1 polymer ?
#
loop_
_entity_poly.entity_id
_entity_poly.type
_entity_poly.pdbx_seq_one_letter_code
_entity_poly.pdbx_strand_id
1 'polypeptide(L)'
;MPTDTNEIEAWTLQRVISTATALADSGQYHDYTDIDYALRFEHGWIQARALIDEAAMRMRLNQRCAKAQEARAVTEMAEPPEPEALAGVMTPQPAQQIKSSLIHRLFSFRARFARPVGAAG
;
A
#
# COMPACT_ATOMS: atom_id res chain seq x y z
N MET A 1 -2.77 -37.35 8.87
CA MET A 1 -3.83 -36.74 8.04
C MET A 1 -3.81 -35.25 8.34
N PRO A 2 -3.59 -34.36 7.36
CA PRO A 2 -3.82 -32.93 7.56
C PRO A 2 -5.29 -32.73 7.96
N THR A 3 -5.52 -31.86 8.93
CA THR A 3 -6.87 -31.46 9.35
C THR A 3 -7.27 -30.22 8.56
N ASP A 4 -8.58 -30.01 8.35
CA ASP A 4 -9.10 -28.80 7.68
C ASP A 4 -8.54 -27.51 8.31
N THR A 5 -8.31 -27.51 9.63
CA THR A 5 -7.69 -26.40 10.35
C THR A 5 -6.27 -26.08 9.85
N ASN A 6 -5.43 -27.10 9.62
CA ASN A 6 -4.07 -26.91 9.14
C ASN A 6 -4.04 -26.33 7.72
N GLU A 7 -5.01 -26.70 6.89
CA GLU A 7 -5.14 -26.14 5.54
C GLU A 7 -5.57 -24.67 5.55
N ILE A 8 -6.51 -24.31 6.44
CA ILE A 8 -6.96 -22.92 6.64
C ILE A 8 -5.80 -22.06 7.16
N GLU A 9 -5.02 -22.55 8.12
CA GLU A 9 -3.85 -21.85 8.64
C GLU A 9 -2.77 -21.65 7.58
N ALA A 10 -2.47 -22.69 6.79
CA ALA A 10 -1.51 -22.60 5.70
C ALA A 10 -1.93 -21.59 4.62
N TRP A 11 -3.21 -21.61 4.23
CA TRP A 11 -3.77 -20.65 3.28
C TRP A 11 -3.71 -19.22 3.82
N THR A 12 -4.03 -19.03 5.11
CA THR A 12 -3.97 -17.72 5.77
C THR A 12 -2.54 -17.19 5.79
N LEU A 13 -1.58 -18.02 6.19
CA LEU A 13 -0.16 -17.69 6.19
C LEU A 13 0.31 -17.27 4.79
N GLN A 14 -0.04 -18.05 3.76
CA GLN A 14 0.32 -17.74 2.37
C GLN A 14 -0.25 -16.39 1.93
N ARG A 15 -1.49 -16.08 2.31
CA ARG A 15 -2.13 -14.80 1.96
C ARG A 15 -1.46 -13.61 2.67
N VAL A 16 -1.10 -13.75 3.93
CA VAL A 16 -0.37 -12.72 4.68
C VAL A 16 1.02 -12.49 4.07
N ILE A 17 1.77 -13.56 3.78
CA ILE A 17 3.08 -13.46 3.13
C ILE A 17 2.98 -12.79 1.76
N SER A 18 1.99 -13.17 0.94
CA SER A 18 1.78 -12.57 -0.37
C SER A 18 1.44 -11.08 -0.27
N THR A 19 0.65 -10.68 0.73
CA THR A 19 0.31 -9.27 0.96
C THR A 19 1.54 -8.49 1.43
N ALA A 20 2.28 -9.00 2.42
CA ALA A 20 3.51 -8.40 2.90
C ALA A 20 4.55 -8.18 1.77
N THR A 21 4.68 -9.18 0.91
CA THR A 21 5.53 -9.17 -0.28
C THR A 21 5.13 -8.05 -1.25
N ALA A 22 3.83 -7.90 -1.52
CA ALA A 22 3.32 -6.85 -2.40
C ALA A 22 3.52 -5.44 -1.80
N LEU A 23 3.33 -5.29 -0.49
CA LEU A 23 3.59 -4.03 0.22
C LEU A 23 5.08 -3.66 0.12
N ALA A 24 6.00 -4.62 0.36
CA ALA A 24 7.44 -4.39 0.22
C ALA A 24 7.83 -3.96 -1.21
N ASP A 25 7.22 -4.55 -2.23
CA ASP A 25 7.51 -4.25 -3.64
C ASP A 25 6.91 -2.91 -4.11
N SER A 26 5.97 -2.32 -3.36
CA SER A 26 5.32 -1.06 -3.73
C SER A 26 6.24 0.16 -3.68
N GLY A 27 7.36 0.07 -2.93
CA GLY A 27 8.25 1.20 -2.66
C GLY A 27 7.65 2.28 -1.76
N GLN A 28 6.48 2.05 -1.15
CA GLN A 28 5.83 2.99 -0.22
C GLN A 28 6.27 2.80 1.23
N TYR A 29 6.68 1.60 1.60
CA TYR A 29 7.07 1.24 2.96
C TYR A 29 8.60 1.15 3.07
N HIS A 30 9.17 1.54 4.21
CA HIS A 30 10.62 1.60 4.39
C HIS A 30 11.21 0.29 4.93
N ASP A 31 10.50 -0.35 5.85
CA ASP A 31 10.97 -1.58 6.47
C ASP A 31 9.81 -2.53 6.86
N TYR A 32 10.20 -3.65 7.46
CA TYR A 32 9.30 -4.64 8.05
C TYR A 32 8.34 -4.03 9.08
N THR A 33 8.76 -3.04 9.85
CA THR A 33 7.93 -2.43 10.89
C THR A 33 6.74 -1.71 10.28
N ASP A 34 6.98 -0.97 9.19
CA ASP A 34 5.93 -0.32 8.42
C ASP A 34 4.96 -1.35 7.79
N ILE A 35 5.51 -2.46 7.29
CA ILE A 35 4.71 -3.56 6.73
C ILE A 35 3.87 -4.26 7.81
N ASP A 36 4.42 -4.57 8.98
CA ASP A 36 3.67 -5.14 10.13
C ASP A 36 2.51 -4.21 10.52
N TYR A 37 2.79 -2.90 10.58
CA TYR A 37 1.77 -1.90 10.87
C TYR A 37 0.66 -1.92 9.81
N ALA A 38 1.01 -1.82 8.53
CA ALA A 38 0.04 -1.81 7.44
C ALA A 38 -0.80 -3.09 7.39
N LEU A 39 -0.19 -4.25 7.60
CA LEU A 39 -0.92 -5.52 7.63
C LEU A 39 -1.94 -5.55 8.75
N ARG A 40 -1.56 -5.12 9.95
CA ARG A 40 -2.42 -5.17 11.13
C ARG A 40 -3.53 -4.13 11.11
N PHE A 41 -3.20 -2.90 10.79
CA PHE A 41 -4.09 -1.77 11.01
C PHE A 41 -4.78 -1.29 9.73
N GLU A 42 -4.14 -1.42 8.57
CA GLU A 42 -4.74 -1.02 7.29
C GLU A 42 -5.45 -2.19 6.60
N HIS A 43 -4.87 -3.40 6.69
CA HIS A 43 -5.40 -4.61 6.03
C HIS A 43 -6.15 -5.55 6.98
N GLY A 44 -6.19 -5.25 8.28
CA GLY A 44 -6.97 -6.00 9.27
C GLY A 44 -6.39 -7.36 9.69
N TRP A 45 -5.16 -7.69 9.28
CA TRP A 45 -4.48 -8.92 9.69
C TRP A 45 -3.86 -8.76 11.08
N ILE A 46 -4.68 -8.74 12.12
CA ILE A 46 -4.23 -8.49 13.51
C ILE A 46 -3.13 -9.46 13.97
N GLN A 47 -3.19 -10.70 13.48
CA GLN A 47 -2.23 -11.77 13.80
C GLN A 47 -1.00 -11.78 12.89
N ALA A 48 -0.88 -10.85 11.92
CA ALA A 48 0.20 -10.84 10.93
C ALA A 48 1.57 -10.92 11.57
N ARG A 49 1.80 -10.16 12.65
CA ARG A 49 3.09 -10.19 13.36
C ARG A 49 3.52 -11.61 13.70
N ALA A 50 2.65 -12.43 14.29
CA ALA A 50 2.98 -13.81 14.64
C ALA A 50 3.33 -14.68 13.42
N LEU A 51 2.78 -14.35 12.25
CA LEU A 51 2.95 -15.10 11.00
C LEU A 51 4.20 -14.68 10.22
N ILE A 52 4.71 -13.45 10.40
CA ILE A 52 5.84 -12.91 9.63
C ILE A 52 7.03 -12.44 10.50
N ASP A 53 7.02 -12.73 11.81
CA ASP A 53 8.08 -12.26 12.74
C ASP A 53 9.43 -12.97 12.62
N GLU A 54 9.55 -13.96 11.75
CA GLU A 54 10.78 -14.72 11.56
C GLU A 54 11.89 -13.82 11.02
N ALA A 55 13.09 -13.88 11.61
CA ALA A 55 14.22 -13.03 11.25
C ALA A 55 14.55 -13.07 9.75
N ALA A 56 14.48 -14.27 9.12
CA ALA A 56 14.68 -14.44 7.69
C ALA A 56 13.62 -13.71 6.85
N MET A 57 12.35 -13.77 7.27
CA MET A 57 11.26 -13.06 6.62
C MET A 57 11.42 -11.55 6.74
N ARG A 58 11.74 -11.05 7.95
CA ARG A 58 12.01 -9.62 8.19
C ARG A 58 13.14 -9.11 7.29
N MET A 59 14.26 -9.82 7.22
CA MET A 59 15.39 -9.47 6.37
C MET A 59 15.00 -9.44 4.89
N ARG A 60 14.24 -10.44 4.42
CA ARG A 60 13.75 -10.51 3.05
C ARG A 60 12.85 -9.34 2.69
N LEU A 61 11.91 -8.97 3.58
CA LEU A 61 11.01 -7.84 3.36
C LEU A 61 11.78 -6.51 3.31
N ASN A 62 12.73 -6.30 4.22
CA ASN A 62 13.57 -5.09 4.24
C ASN A 62 14.38 -4.95 2.95
N GLN A 63 14.98 -6.04 2.45
CA GLN A 63 15.71 -6.01 1.18
C GLN A 63 14.82 -5.63 -0.01
N ARG A 64 13.57 -6.10 0.00
CA ARG A 64 12.60 -5.78 -1.05
C ARG A 64 12.15 -4.32 -0.98
N CYS A 65 11.93 -3.79 0.23
CA CYS A 65 11.66 -2.37 0.43
C CYS A 65 12.80 -1.50 -0.11
N ALA A 66 14.04 -1.80 0.29
CA ALA A 66 15.22 -1.06 -0.18
C ALA A 66 15.31 -1.08 -1.71
N LYS A 67 15.18 -2.26 -2.32
CA LYS A 67 15.21 -2.41 -3.78
C LYS A 67 14.09 -1.62 -4.49
N ALA A 68 12.87 -1.63 -3.94
CA ALA A 68 11.75 -0.91 -4.51
C ALA A 68 11.93 0.62 -4.39
N GLN A 69 12.49 1.09 -3.27
CA GLN A 69 12.82 2.50 -3.05
C GLN A 69 13.92 2.97 -4.01
N GLU A 70 14.98 2.18 -4.20
CA GLU A 70 16.03 2.47 -5.19
C GLU A 70 15.45 2.57 -6.62
N ALA A 71 14.60 1.61 -7.01
CA ALA A 71 13.98 1.62 -8.33
C ALA A 71 13.07 2.85 -8.55
N ARG A 72 12.34 3.25 -7.51
CA ARG A 72 11.52 4.45 -7.53
C ARG A 72 12.35 5.72 -7.64
N ALA A 73 13.43 5.83 -6.86
CA ALA A 73 14.34 6.98 -6.92
C ALA A 73 14.98 7.15 -8.31
N VAL A 74 15.38 6.04 -8.96
CA VAL A 74 15.90 6.07 -10.33
C VAL A 74 14.85 6.56 -11.33
N THR A 75 13.59 6.15 -11.16
CA THR A 75 12.49 6.59 -12.03
C THR A 75 12.22 8.09 -11.86
N GLU A 76 12.22 8.60 -10.63
CA GLU A 76 12.02 10.02 -10.33
C GLU A 76 13.19 10.90 -10.84
N MET A 77 14.41 10.38 -10.86
CA MET A 77 15.58 11.10 -11.41
C MET A 77 15.66 11.10 -12.95
N ALA A 78 14.89 10.23 -13.63
CA ALA A 78 14.93 10.09 -15.08
C ALA A 78 13.95 11.02 -15.83
N GLU A 79 13.26 11.93 -15.14
CA GLU A 79 12.41 12.94 -15.78
C GLU A 79 13.29 13.95 -16.54
N PRO A 80 13.22 14.02 -17.89
CA PRO A 80 13.97 15.01 -18.65
C PRO A 80 13.33 16.39 -18.47
N PRO A 81 14.12 17.49 -18.39
CA PRO A 81 13.56 18.84 -18.38
C PRO A 81 12.81 19.07 -19.70
N GLU A 82 11.54 19.49 -19.59
CA GLU A 82 10.74 19.86 -20.74
C GLU A 82 11.45 20.95 -21.56
N PRO A 83 11.58 20.82 -22.89
CA PRO A 83 12.16 21.88 -23.70
C PRO A 83 11.17 23.04 -23.83
N GLU A 84 11.40 24.10 -23.06
CA GLU A 84 10.89 25.43 -23.33
C GLU A 84 11.45 25.93 -24.68
N ALA A 85 10.73 25.72 -25.79
CA ALA A 85 10.95 26.49 -27.02
C ALA A 85 9.81 26.29 -28.04
N LEU A 86 8.87 27.25 -28.09
CA LEU A 86 8.64 28.15 -29.24
C LEU A 86 7.22 28.73 -29.20
N ALA A 87 7.17 30.02 -28.84
CA ALA A 87 6.04 30.88 -29.13
C ALA A 87 5.89 31.06 -30.65
N GLY A 88 4.65 30.93 -31.14
CA GLY A 88 4.21 31.55 -32.39
C GLY A 88 3.56 30.61 -33.39
N VAL A 89 2.22 30.58 -33.40
CA VAL A 89 1.32 30.88 -34.54
C VAL A 89 -0.05 30.24 -34.29
N MET A 90 -1.09 31.08 -34.30
CA MET A 90 -2.51 30.75 -34.15
C MET A 90 -3.02 29.80 -35.24
N THR A 91 -3.95 28.90 -34.89
CA THR A 91 -5.22 28.61 -35.60
C THR A 91 -6.08 27.60 -34.79
N PRO A 92 -7.41 27.54 -34.99
CA PRO A 92 -8.38 27.47 -33.89
C PRO A 92 -8.82 26.05 -33.47
N GLN A 93 -9.19 25.95 -32.17
CA GLN A 93 -10.05 24.90 -31.58
C GLN A 93 -11.32 24.69 -32.41
N PRO A 94 -11.85 23.45 -32.54
CA PRO A 94 -12.59 22.86 -31.41
C PRO A 94 -12.60 21.31 -31.35
N ALA A 95 -12.48 20.74 -30.15
CA ALA A 95 -13.21 19.54 -29.75
C ALA A 95 -13.15 19.41 -28.23
N GLN A 96 -14.32 19.36 -27.62
CA GLN A 96 -14.49 19.42 -26.17
C GLN A 96 -13.87 18.22 -25.49
N GLN A 97 -13.02 18.56 -24.52
CA GLN A 97 -12.38 17.69 -23.57
C GLN A 97 -13.42 16.98 -22.68
N ILE A 98 -13.70 15.71 -22.94
CA ILE A 98 -14.37 14.86 -21.95
C ILE A 98 -13.31 14.48 -20.92
N LYS A 99 -13.19 15.28 -19.85
CA LYS A 99 -12.41 14.90 -18.67
C LYS A 99 -13.13 13.72 -18.02
N SER A 100 -12.57 12.52 -18.15
CA SER A 100 -12.90 11.40 -17.28
C SER A 100 -12.37 11.71 -15.87
N SER A 101 -13.09 12.53 -15.11
CA SER A 101 -12.90 12.63 -13.66
C SER A 101 -13.58 11.43 -13.01
N LEU A 102 -12.95 10.26 -13.10
CA LEU A 102 -13.38 9.07 -12.38
C LEU A 102 -12.83 9.13 -10.94
N ILE A 103 -13.56 9.87 -10.11
CA ILE A 103 -13.87 9.51 -8.72
C ILE A 103 -12.64 9.23 -7.83
N HIS A 104 -12.05 10.29 -7.26
CA HIS A 104 -11.39 10.20 -5.95
C HIS A 104 -12.47 9.91 -4.90
N ARG A 105 -12.78 8.62 -4.67
CA ARG A 105 -13.71 8.21 -3.61
C ARG A 105 -12.96 8.26 -2.27
N LEU A 106 -13.25 9.31 -1.53
CA LEU A 106 -12.95 9.52 -0.12
C LEU A 106 -13.45 8.34 0.72
N PHE A 107 -12.53 7.57 1.31
CA PHE A 107 -12.81 6.78 2.50
C PHE A 107 -12.20 7.47 3.72
N SER A 108 -12.77 8.61 4.09
CA SER A 108 -12.59 9.18 5.43
C SER A 108 -13.51 8.45 6.40
N PHE A 109 -13.09 7.27 6.89
CA PHE A 109 -13.70 6.67 8.07
C PHE A 109 -13.22 7.43 9.31
N ARG A 110 -13.93 8.51 9.65
CA ARG A 110 -13.83 9.15 10.96
C ARG A 110 -14.29 8.14 12.01
N ALA A 111 -13.38 7.77 12.89
CA ALA A 111 -13.68 7.07 14.13
C ALA A 111 -14.77 7.84 14.91
N ARG A 112 -15.92 7.21 15.13
CA ARG A 112 -16.85 7.61 16.19
C ARG A 112 -16.69 6.60 17.33
N PHE A 113 -15.82 6.95 18.27
CA PHE A 113 -15.96 6.48 19.64
C PHE A 113 -17.29 7.00 20.17
N ALA A 114 -18.28 6.12 20.30
CA ALA A 114 -19.44 6.35 21.15
C ALA A 114 -19.36 5.34 22.31
N ARG A 115 -18.76 5.80 23.40
CA ARG A 115 -18.76 5.13 24.70
C ARG A 115 -20.09 5.48 25.39
N PRO A 116 -20.99 4.54 25.71
CA PRO A 116 -22.09 4.85 26.60
C PRO A 116 -21.53 4.88 28.04
N VAL A 117 -21.31 6.09 28.55
CA VAL A 117 -21.40 6.35 30.00
C VAL A 117 -22.87 6.56 30.28
N GLY A 118 -23.49 5.57 30.92
CA GLY A 118 -24.82 5.66 31.50
C GLY A 118 -24.75 5.10 32.91
N ALA A 119 -24.51 6.00 33.87
CA ALA A 119 -24.82 5.77 35.27
C ALA A 119 -26.31 6.13 35.49
N ALA A 120 -27.06 5.23 36.15
CA ALA A 120 -28.13 5.52 37.11
C ALA A 120 -29.05 4.29 37.25
N GLY A 121 -29.17 3.80 38.48
CA GLY A 121 -29.99 2.67 38.90
C GLY A 121 -29.44 2.08 40.19
#